data_AF-A0A6I3LFC7-F1
#
_entry.id   AF-A0A6I3LFC7-F1
#
_cell.length_a   1.000
_cell.length_b   1.000
_cell.length_c   1.000
_cell.angle_alpha   90.00
_cell.angle_beta   90.00
_cell.angle_gamma   90.00
#
_symmetry.space_group_name_H-M   'P 1'
#
loop_
_entity.id
_entity.type
_entity.pdbx_description
1 polymer ?
#
loop_
_entity_poly.entity_id
_entity_poly.type
_entity_poly.pdbx_seq_one_letter_code
_entity_poly.pdbx_strand_id
1 'polypeptide(L)' 'NKGYTTGTAGEKVFYPFPEHQFKKVAALVKDIVERYNIPPTQILAHSDIAPTRKQDPGPFFPWKRLYDEYNVGMWYD' A
#
# COMPACT_ATOMS: atom_id res chain seq x y z
N ASN A 1 7.78 4.61 7.51
CA ASN A 1 8.41 3.66 6.58
C ASN A 1 9.43 4.43 5.73
N LYS A 2 10.66 3.94 5.56
CA LYS A 2 11.74 4.63 4.81
C LYS A 2 11.69 4.39 3.30
N GLY A 3 10.70 3.65 2.79
CA GLY A 3 10.72 3.08 1.45
C GLY A 3 11.67 1.88 1.38
N TYR A 4 12.42 1.75 0.29
CA TYR A 4 13.54 0.82 0.22
C TYR A 4 14.87 1.57 0.33
N THR A 5 15.89 0.88 0.83
CA THR A 5 17.29 1.29 0.71
C THR A 5 18.03 0.34 -0.20
N THR A 6 19.10 0.82 -0.84
CA THR A 6 20.00 -0.05 -1.62
C THR A 6 21.06 -0.63 -0.68
N GLY A 7 21.12 -1.95 -0.60
CA GLY A 7 22.15 -2.67 0.15
C GLY A 7 23.50 -2.64 -0.56
N THR A 8 24.52 -3.20 0.09
CA THR A 8 25.91 -3.15 -0.40
C THR A 8 26.12 -3.90 -1.71
N ALA A 9 25.27 -4.88 -2.04
CA ALA A 9 25.32 -5.62 -3.30
C ALA A 9 24.32 -5.08 -4.36
N GLY A 10 23.71 -3.92 -4.11
CA GLY A 10 22.74 -3.29 -5.03
C GLY A 10 21.31 -3.80 -4.87
N GLU A 11 21.04 -4.68 -3.91
CA GLU A 11 19.73 -5.23 -3.62
C GLU A 11 18.81 -4.20 -2.96
N LYS A 12 17.50 -4.29 -3.23
CA LYS A 12 16.50 -3.45 -2.57
C LYS A 12 16.08 -4.07 -1.25
N VAL A 13 16.31 -3.36 -0.16
CA VAL A 13 15.88 -3.75 1.19
C VAL A 13 14.65 -2.94 1.57
N PHE A 14 13.51 -3.61 1.72
CA PHE A 14 12.26 -2.99 2.14
C PHE A 14 12.04 -3.13 3.64
N TYR A 15 11.25 -2.22 4.22
CA TYR A 15 10.96 -2.21 5.65
C TYR A 15 9.46 -2.39 5.92
N PRO A 16 9.07 -3.00 7.05
CA PRO A 16 7.69 -3.08 7.46
C PRO A 16 7.12 -1.70 7.81
N PHE A 17 5.79 -1.57 7.69
CA PHE A 17 5.07 -0.38 8.15
C PHE A 17 4.76 -0.52 9.64
N PRO A 18 5.09 0.48 10.49
CA PRO A 18 4.63 0.49 11.87
C PRO A 18 3.10 0.46 11.95
N GLU A 19 2.56 -0.22 12.95
CA GLU A 19 1.11 -0.43 13.08
C GLU A 19 0.31 0.88 13.09
N HIS A 20 0.82 1.90 13.79
CA HIS A 20 0.18 3.22 13.83
C HIS A 20 0.15 3.92 12.47
N GLN A 21 1.15 3.68 11.60
CA GLN A 21 1.20 4.23 10.25
C GLN A 21 0.14 3.56 9.38
N PHE A 22 0.05 2.22 9.44
CA PHE A 22 -0.96 1.46 8.71
C PHE A 22 -2.38 1.90 9.10
N LYS A 23 -2.72 1.88 10.39
CA LYS A 23 -4.06 2.25 10.88
C LYS A 23 -4.48 3.66 10.45
N LYS A 24 -3.56 4.62 10.49
CA LYS A 24 -3.83 6.00 10.07
C LYS A 24 -4.11 6.10 8.57
N VAL A 25 -3.30 5.45 7.73
CA VAL A 25 -3.52 5.44 6.28
C VAL A 25 -4.80 4.69 5.93
N ALA A 26 -5.06 3.54 6.54
CA ALA A 26 -6.25 2.75 6.27
C ALA A 26 -7.55 3.50 6.59
N ALA A 27 -7.60 4.19 7.75
CA ALA A 27 -8.74 5.02 8.11
C ALA A 27 -8.93 6.21 7.14
N LEU A 28 -7.85 6.87 6.74
CA LEU A 28 -7.91 7.98 5.78
C LEU A 28 -8.36 7.51 4.39
N VAL A 29 -7.83 6.40 3.90
CA VAL A 29 -8.22 5.86 2.59
C VAL A 29 -9.69 5.46 2.61
N LYS A 30 -10.17 4.80 3.68
CA LYS A 30 -11.58 4.44 3.81
C LYS A 30 -12.50 5.67 3.69
N ASP A 31 -12.20 6.72 4.44
CA ASP A 31 -12.96 7.98 4.38
C ASP A 31 -12.94 8.60 2.96
N ILE A 32 -11.81 8.58 2.26
CA ILE A 32 -11.72 9.08 0.88
C ILE A 32 -12.54 8.20 -0.08
N VAL A 33 -12.45 6.87 0.05
CA VAL A 33 -13.20 5.92 -0.78
C VAL A 33 -14.70 6.14 -0.64
N GLU A 34 -15.19 6.27 0.59
CA GLU A 34 -16.61 6.48 0.88
C GLU A 34 -17.10 7.85 0.37
N ARG A 35 -16.32 8.92 0.56
CA ARG A 35 -16.71 10.26 0.10
C ARG A 35 -16.82 10.40 -1.41
N TYR A 36 -16.01 9.67 -2.16
CA TYR A 36 -15.91 9.81 -3.61
C TYR A 36 -16.39 8.58 -4.39
N ASN A 37 -16.95 7.57 -3.72
CA ASN A 37 -17.37 6.31 -4.32
C ASN A 37 -16.28 5.68 -5.22
N ILE A 38 -15.04 5.63 -4.73
CA ILE A 38 -13.91 5.13 -5.52
C ILE A 38 -14.04 3.61 -5.65
N PRO A 39 -14.03 3.05 -6.88
CA PRO A 39 -14.05 1.61 -7.09
C PRO A 39 -12.84 0.91 -6.44
N PRO A 40 -13.01 -0.29 -5.85
CA PRO A 40 -11.91 -1.04 -5.24
C PRO A 40 -10.71 -1.27 -6.17
N THR A 41 -10.97 -1.43 -7.48
CA THR A 41 -9.96 -1.62 -8.53
C THR A 41 -9.09 -0.39 -8.80
N GLN A 42 -9.44 0.77 -8.25
CA GLN A 42 -8.68 2.02 -8.37
C GLN A 42 -7.88 2.36 -7.11
N ILE A 43 -7.84 1.46 -6.13
CA ILE A 43 -6.98 1.57 -4.95
C ILE A 43 -5.68 0.82 -5.26
N LEU A 44 -4.74 1.56 -5.86
CA LEU A 44 -3.54 1.02 -6.48
C LEU A 44 -2.26 1.45 -5.75
N ALA A 45 -1.20 0.65 -5.90
CA ALA A 45 0.16 1.06 -5.60
C ALA A 45 0.68 2.06 -6.64
N HIS A 46 1.70 2.83 -6.29
CA HIS A 46 2.44 3.62 -7.28
C HIS A 46 3.17 2.70 -8.28
N SER A 47 3.60 1.51 -7.84
CA SER A 47 4.17 0.47 -8.69
C SER A 47 3.18 -0.09 -9.71
N ASP A 48 1.86 -0.04 -9.44
CA ASP A 48 0.87 -0.54 -10.41
C ASP A 48 0.69 0.47 -11.56
N ILE A 49 0.82 1.76 -11.26
CA ILE A 49 0.68 2.85 -12.24
C ILE A 49 1.98 3.08 -13.02
N ALA A 50 3.14 2.91 -12.38
CA ALA A 50 4.46 3.17 -12.98
C ALA A 50 5.46 2.01 -12.71
N PRO A 51 5.18 0.79 -13.20
CA PRO A 51 5.90 -0.43 -12.80
C PRO A 51 7.39 -0.41 -13.09
N THR A 52 7.82 0.25 -14.17
CA THR A 52 9.24 0.31 -14.56
C THR A 52 10.05 1.30 -13.74
N ARG A 53 9.39 2.23 -13.04
CA ARG A 53 10.03 3.38 -12.37
C ARG A 53 9.82 3.39 -10.86
N LYS A 54 8.72 2.81 -10.36
CA LYS A 54 8.28 2.92 -8.98
C LYS A 54 8.13 1.54 -8.33
N GLN A 55 8.45 1.49 -7.04
CA GLN A 55 8.40 0.26 -6.25
C GLN A 55 7.65 0.45 -4.93
N ASP A 56 7.24 1.68 -4.62
CA ASP A 56 6.41 2.00 -3.48
C ASP A 56 4.95 1.56 -3.71
N PRO A 57 4.25 1.09 -2.66
CA PRO A 57 4.67 1.11 -1.24
C PRO A 57 5.56 -0.08 -0.82
N GLY A 58 5.91 -0.96 -1.75
CA GLY A 58 6.75 -2.12 -1.52
C GLY A 58 5.99 -3.34 -0.99
N PRO A 59 6.66 -4.50 -0.90
CA PRO A 59 6.02 -5.78 -0.59
C PRO A 59 5.47 -5.87 0.83
N PHE A 60 5.91 -4.99 1.73
CA PHE A 60 5.46 -4.98 3.13
C PHE A 60 4.25 -4.10 3.39
N PHE A 61 3.71 -3.40 2.40
CA PHE A 61 2.42 -2.74 2.60
C PHE A 61 1.32 -3.80 2.69
N PRO A 62 0.52 -3.82 3.78
CA PRO A 62 -0.36 -4.93 4.04
C PRO A 62 -1.71 -4.79 3.30
N TRP A 63 -1.69 -4.92 1.98
CA TRP A 63 -2.87 -4.81 1.12
C TRP A 63 -4.04 -5.70 1.55
N LYS A 64 -3.77 -6.97 1.90
CA LYS A 64 -4.81 -7.88 2.40
C LYS A 64 -5.49 -7.37 3.68
N ARG A 65 -4.72 -6.76 4.60
CA ARG A 65 -5.30 -6.17 5.82
C ARG A 65 -6.18 -4.97 5.52
N LEU A 66 -5.84 -4.19 4.49
CA LEU A 66 -6.68 -3.08 4.04
C LEU A 66 -8.05 -3.59 3.54
N TYR A 67 -8.05 -4.71 2.80
CA TYR A 67 -9.27 -5.39 2.38
C TYR A 67 -10.03 -5.98 3.58
N ASP A 68 -9.40 -6.87 4.36
CA ASP A 68 -10.04 -7.62 5.45
C ASP A 68 -10.55 -6.72 6.59
N GLU A 69 -9.75 -5.74 7.04
CA GLU A 69 -10.05 -4.95 8.25
C GLU A 69 -10.84 -3.67 7.95
N TYR A 70 -10.71 -3.12 6.73
CA TYR A 70 -11.29 -1.82 6.38
C TYR A 70 -12.26 -1.88 5.21
N ASN A 71 -12.41 -3.03 4.53
CA ASN A 71 -13.21 -3.19 3.32
C ASN A 71 -12.78 -2.23 2.20
N VAL A 72 -11.46 -2.07 2.01
CA VAL A 72 -10.87 -1.13 1.06
C VAL A 72 -9.90 -1.86 0.12
N GLY A 73 -10.01 -1.55 -1.18
CA GLY A 73 -9.20 -2.15 -2.24
C GLY A 73 -9.72 -3.52 -2.67
N MET A 74 -8.99 -4.18 -3.57
CA MET A 74 -9.34 -5.50 -4.09
C MET A 74 -8.41 -6.57 -3.56
N TRP A 75 -8.96 -7.75 -3.26
CA TRP A 75 -8.21 -8.94 -2.91
C TRP A 75 -8.94 -10.17 -3.49
N TYR A 76 -8.21 -11.24 -3.78
CA TYR A 76 -8.79 -12.50 -4.26
C TYR A 76 -9.15 -13.42 -3.08
N ASP A 77 -10.11 -14.32 -3.28
CA ASP A 77 -10.48 -15.35 -2.31
C ASP A 77 -9.53 -16.56 -2.33
#